data_AF-A0A1F5AYC1-F1
#
_entry.id   AF-A0A1F5AYC1-F1
#
_cell.length_a   1.000
_cell.length_b   1.000
_cell.length_c   1.000
_cell.angle_alpha   90.00
_cell.angle_beta   90.00
_cell.angle_gamma   90.00
#
_symmetry.space_group_name_H-M   'P 1'
#
loop_
_entity.id
_entity.type
_entity.pdbx_description
1 polymer ?
#
loop_
_entity_poly.entity_id
_entity_poly.type
_entity_poly.pdbx_seq_one_letter_code
_entity_poly.pdbx_strand_id
1 'polypeptide(L)' 'MRKTNKSVSKRIKVTGSGKLLRRKRGQNHFNAKQGGEEERSKRGFAKVAGTDVPKMKQKMPFI' A
#
# COMPACT_ATOMS: atom_id res chain seq x y z
N MET A 1 -19.96 -8.17 -15.84
CA MET A 1 -18.49 -8.42 -15.86
C MET A 1 -17.83 -7.67 -14.71
N ARG A 2 -17.18 -8.37 -13.78
CA ARG A 2 -16.39 -7.69 -12.73
C ARG A 2 -15.19 -7.01 -13.39
N LYS A 3 -14.77 -5.83 -12.91
CA LYS A 3 -13.61 -5.09 -13.44
C LYS A 3 -12.64 -4.81 -12.32
N THR A 4 -11.35 -4.96 -12.57
CA THR A 4 -10.31 -4.58 -11.58
C THR A 4 -10.31 -3.08 -11.40
N ASN A 5 -10.40 -2.62 -10.15
CA ASN A 5 -10.21 -1.21 -9.85
C ASN A 5 -8.73 -0.84 -10.05
N LYS A 6 -8.44 -0.14 -11.15
CA LYS A 6 -7.08 0.25 -11.55
C LYS A 6 -6.39 1.18 -10.54
N SER A 7 -7.16 1.93 -9.74
CA SER A 7 -6.58 2.78 -8.69
C SER A 7 -5.92 1.96 -7.59
N VAL A 8 -6.51 0.81 -7.26
CA VAL A 8 -6.01 -0.10 -6.22
C VAL A 8 -4.84 -0.91 -6.76
N SER A 9 -4.96 -1.47 -7.98
CA SER A 9 -3.90 -2.27 -8.58
C SER A 9 -2.60 -1.50 -8.81
N LYS A 10 -2.67 -0.18 -9.05
CA LYS A 10 -1.47 0.68 -9.19
C LYS A 10 -0.77 0.98 -7.86
N ARG A 11 -1.47 0.84 -6.73
CA ARG A 11 -0.99 1.28 -5.40
C ARG A 11 -0.61 0.13 -4.48
N ILE A 12 -1.06 -1.09 -4.79
CA ILE A 12 -0.88 -2.28 -3.97
C ILE A 12 -0.09 -3.33 -4.74
N LYS A 13 0.94 -3.88 -4.08
CA LYS A 13 1.70 -5.02 -4.56
C LYS A 13 1.24 -6.29 -3.84
N VAL A 14 1.02 -7.35 -4.59
CA VAL A 14 0.74 -8.69 -4.06
C VAL A 14 2.04 -9.48 -4.00
N THR A 15 2.36 -10.08 -2.86
CA THR A 15 3.53 -10.97 -2.73
C THR A 15 3.19 -12.37 -3.22
N GLY A 16 4.19 -13.22 -3.50
CA GLY A 16 3.95 -14.63 -3.87
C GLY A 16 3.16 -15.42 -2.82
N SER A 17 3.25 -15.02 -1.55
CA SER A 17 2.43 -15.57 -0.45
C SER A 17 1.04 -14.95 -0.30
N GLY A 18 0.61 -14.08 -1.22
CA GLY A 18 -0.71 -13.44 -1.21
C GLY A 18 -0.87 -12.30 -0.20
N LYS A 19 0.21 -11.77 0.38
CA LYS A 19 0.16 -10.61 1.28
C LYS A 19 0.09 -9.33 0.46
N LEU A 20 -0.67 -8.36 0.95
CA LEU A 20 -0.83 -7.05 0.32
C LEU A 20 0.14 -6.03 0.94
N LEU A 21 0.94 -5.39 0.09
CA LEU A 21 1.90 -4.36 0.47
C LEU A 21 1.49 -3.00 -0.11
N ARG A 22 1.70 -1.94 0.67
CA ARG A 22 1.48 -0.54 0.30
C ARG A 22 2.70 0.32 0.64
N ARG A 23 2.85 1.47 0.00
CA ARG A 23 3.82 2.49 0.42
C ARG A 23 3.41 3.10 1.77
N LYS A 24 4.38 3.49 2.61
CA LYS A 24 4.07 4.31 3.79
C LYS A 24 3.60 5.72 3.36
N ARG A 25 2.72 6.32 4.15
CA ARG A 25 2.11 7.64 3.86
C ARG A 25 2.97 8.75 4.43
N GLY A 26 2.73 10.00 4.02
CA GLY A 26 3.34 11.18 4.63
C GLY A 26 4.80 11.44 4.23
N GLN A 27 5.11 11.22 2.94
CA GLN A 27 6.44 11.47 2.36
C GLN A 27 6.48 12.61 1.34
N ASN A 28 5.35 13.22 1.00
CA ASN A 28 5.28 14.14 -0.14
C ASN A 28 5.77 15.56 0.21
N HIS A 29 5.33 16.10 1.36
CA HIS A 29 5.61 17.49 1.77
C HIS A 29 5.80 17.57 3.29
N PHE A 30 6.34 18.70 3.77
CA PHE A 30 6.61 18.98 5.19
C PHE A 30 7.63 18.04 5.85
N ASN A 31 8.53 17.43 5.08
CA ASN A 31 9.57 16.53 5.60
C ASN A 31 10.76 17.29 6.23
N ALA A 32 10.92 18.59 5.99
CA ALA A 32 12.08 19.37 6.46
C ALA A 32 12.25 19.40 7.99
N LYS A 33 11.16 19.20 8.74
CA LYS A 33 11.16 19.12 10.21
C LYS A 33 11.19 17.69 10.74
N GLN A 34 11.11 16.68 9.87
CA GLN A 34 11.12 15.27 10.28
C GLN A 34 12.55 14.79 10.51
N GLY A 35 12.73 13.91 11.50
CA GLY A 35 14.02 13.29 11.75
C GLY A 35 14.42 12.34 10.62
N GLY A 36 15.73 12.20 10.38
CA GLY A 36 16.26 11.34 9.32
C GLY A 36 15.93 9.85 9.52
N GLU A 37 15.77 9.39 10.76
CA GLU A 37 15.31 8.02 11.05
C GLU A 37 13.87 7.78 10.59
N GLU A 38 12.98 8.74 10.88
CA GLU A 38 11.57 8.65 10.50
C GLU A 38 11.43 8.61 8.98
N GLU A 39 12.17 9.47 8.27
CA GLU A 39 12.19 9.51 6.81
C GLU A 39 12.67 8.18 6.22
N ARG A 40 13.78 7.64 6.75
CA ARG A 40 14.33 6.33 6.34
C ARG A 40 13.31 5.21 6.57
N SER A 41 12.63 5.19 7.71
CA SER A 41 11.61 4.16 8.01
C SER A 41 10.46 4.18 6.99
N LYS A 42 10.13 5.35 6.42
CA LYS A 42 9.02 5.50 5.47
C LYS A 42 9.35 5.00 4.06
N ARG A 43 10.64 4.88 3.68
CA ARG A 43 11.06 4.52 2.30
C ARG A 43 10.63 3.11 1.87
N GLY A 44 10.40 2.20 2.83
CA GLY A 44 9.99 0.83 2.55
C GLY A 44 8.49 0.63 2.29
N PHE A 45 8.15 -0.60 1.89
CA PHE A 45 6.77 -1.07 1.84
C PHE A 45 6.29 -1.49 3.23
N ALA A 46 5.02 -1.23 3.53
CA ALA A 46 4.34 -1.70 4.72
C ALA A 46 3.20 -2.65 4.34
N LYS A 47 2.89 -3.59 5.23
CA LYS A 47 1.70 -4.44 5.08
C LYS A 47 0.44 -3.57 5.15
N VAL A 48 -0.55 -3.92 4.34
CA VAL A 48 -1.91 -3.37 4.48
C VAL A 48 -2.48 -3.85 5.82
N ALA A 49 -3.25 -3.00 6.50
CA ALA A 49 -3.91 -3.39 7.75
C ALA A 49 -4.85 -4.56 7.50
N GLY A 50 -4.91 -5.52 8.44
CA GLY A 50 -5.71 -6.74 8.27
C GLY A 50 -7.19 -6.46 7.98
N THR A 51 -7.72 -5.38 8.53
CA THR A 51 -9.10 -4.91 8.34
C THR A 51 -9.42 -4.51 6.90
N ASP A 52 -8.43 -4.01 6.16
CA ASP A 52 -8.61 -3.49 4.80
C ASP A 52 -8.41 -4.58 3.74
N VAL A 53 -7.77 -5.70 4.09
CA VAL A 53 -7.45 -6.79 3.15
C VAL A 53 -8.69 -7.34 2.44
N PRO A 54 -9.82 -7.63 3.12
CA PRO A 54 -11.01 -8.16 2.44
C PRO A 54 -11.57 -7.19 1.40
N LYS A 55 -11.63 -5.89 1.75
CA LYS A 55 -12.12 -4.83 0.86
C LYS A 55 -11.22 -4.63 -0.36
N MET A 56 -9.91 -4.72 -0.18
CA MET A 56 -8.94 -4.60 -1.29
C MET A 56 -9.05 -5.78 -2.26
N LYS A 57 -9.22 -7.02 -1.75
CA LYS A 57 -9.43 -8.22 -2.56
C LYS A 57 -10.72 -8.15 -3.37
N GLN A 58 -11.81 -7.66 -2.78
CA GLN A 58 -13.08 -7.48 -3.49
C GLN A 58 -12.94 -6.54 -4.71
N LYS A 59 -12.12 -5.49 -4.60
CA LYS A 59 -11.86 -4.51 -5.67
C LYS A 59 -10.88 -4.99 -6.74
N MET A 60 -10.20 -6.11 -6.50
CA MET A 60 -9.22 -6.72 -7.39
C MET A 60 -9.57 -8.21 -7.62
N PRO A 61 -10.66 -8.50 -8.34
CA PRO A 61 -11.22 -9.85 -8.43
C PRO A 61 -10.45 -10.83 -9.34
N PHE A 62 -9.45 -10.37 -10.09
CA PHE A 62 -8.68 -11.19 -11.05
C PHE A 62 -7.20 -11.27 -10.69
N ILE A 63 -6.90 -11.12 -9.40
CA ILE A 63 -5.56 -11.15 -8.81
C ILE A 63 -5.55 -12.17 -7.69
#